data_AF-A0A8H8DQ67-F1
#
_entry.id   AF-A0A8H8DQ67-F1
#
_cell.length_a   1.000
_cell.length_b   1.000
_cell.length_c   1.000
_cell.angle_alpha   90.00
_cell.angle_beta   90.00
_cell.angle_gamma   90.00
#
_symmetry.space_group_name_H-M   'P 1'
#
loop_
_entity.id
_entity.type
_entity.pdbx_description
1 polymer ?
#
loop_
_entity_poly.entity_id
_entity_poly.type
_entity_poly.pdbx_seq_one_letter_code
_entity_poly.pdbx_strand_id
1 'polypeptide(L)'
;MRRKSFELVKERITKHKESYKGLLSKSSEIKGLSRLKKKIRDLERLIKKGTIPANVQVEVEREIQSLRFDLKNVYELKKKYVLEGKYKMVRFFGRFEKKKAYRRLKQAQKQLAGAYDENEKKKLQEIVHRCQVDLKYVIEFPAFKKYISLYKLPSKNSSTIQEKIMIWKNIEKEMALEEKLY
;
A
#
# COMPACT_ATOMS: atom_id res chain seq x y z
N MET A 1 -26.14 -10.10 -38.54
CA MET A 1 -26.51 -9.54 -37.21
C MET A 1 -26.16 -10.43 -36.00
N ARG A 2 -25.89 -11.75 -36.11
CA ARG A 2 -25.67 -12.65 -34.93
C ARG A 2 -24.23 -12.77 -34.39
N ARG A 3 -23.19 -12.38 -35.14
CA ARG A 3 -21.78 -12.52 -34.69
C ARG A 3 -21.37 -11.48 -33.62
N LYS A 4 -21.80 -10.22 -33.78
CA LYS A 4 -21.56 -9.15 -32.77
C LYS A 4 -22.17 -9.47 -31.40
N SER A 5 -23.33 -10.14 -31.37
CA SER A 5 -23.96 -10.59 -30.12
C SER A 5 -23.11 -11.66 -29.41
N PHE A 6 -22.54 -12.61 -30.15
CA PHE A 6 -21.66 -13.65 -29.60
C PHE A 6 -20.33 -13.11 -29.08
N GLU A 7 -19.75 -12.12 -29.76
CA GLU A 7 -18.54 -11.42 -29.29
C GLU A 7 -18.81 -10.64 -28.01
N LEU A 8 -19.92 -9.91 -27.92
CA LEU A 8 -20.33 -9.20 -26.70
C LEU A 8 -20.58 -10.16 -25.52
N VAL A 9 -21.13 -11.35 -25.79
CA VAL A 9 -21.31 -12.40 -24.78
C VAL A 9 -19.96 -13.01 -24.36
N LYS A 10 -19.05 -13.28 -25.31
CA LYS A 10 -17.68 -13.75 -24.99
C LYS A 10 -16.87 -12.70 -24.23
N GLU A 11 -17.00 -11.42 -24.54
CA GLU A 11 -16.40 -10.31 -23.80
C GLU A 11 -16.96 -10.18 -22.38
N ARG A 12 -18.27 -10.40 -22.18
CA ARG A 12 -18.86 -10.47 -20.84
C ARG A 12 -18.34 -11.67 -20.04
N ILE A 13 -18.24 -12.83 -20.67
CA ILE A 13 -17.76 -14.07 -20.02
C ILE A 13 -16.27 -13.95 -19.66
N THR A 14 -15.44 -13.34 -20.51
CA THR A 14 -14.00 -13.12 -20.26
C THR A 14 -13.79 -12.10 -19.14
N LYS A 15 -14.51 -10.96 -19.13
CA LYS A 15 -14.49 -10.00 -18.01
C LYS A 15 -14.94 -10.61 -16.68
N HIS A 16 -15.94 -11.51 -16.73
CA HIS A 16 -16.39 -12.22 -15.52
C HIS A 16 -15.35 -13.25 -15.04
N LYS A 17 -14.63 -13.92 -15.96
CA LYS A 17 -13.54 -14.86 -15.64
C LYS A 17 -12.28 -14.15 -15.09
N GLU A 18 -11.96 -12.94 -15.54
CA GLU A 18 -10.88 -12.11 -14.97
C GLU A 18 -11.22 -11.64 -13.54
N SER A 19 -12.48 -11.29 -13.27
CA SER A 19 -12.97 -10.99 -11.92
C SER A 19 -12.86 -12.22 -10.99
N TYR A 20 -13.17 -13.42 -11.49
CA TYR A 20 -13.02 -14.67 -10.73
C TYR A 20 -11.57 -15.04 -10.42
N LYS A 21 -10.59 -14.72 -11.28
CA LYS A 21 -9.16 -14.96 -10.97
C LYS A 21 -8.68 -14.18 -9.75
N GLY A 22 -9.18 -12.95 -9.54
CA GLY A 22 -8.91 -12.17 -8.32
C GLY A 22 -9.61 -12.69 -7.06
N LEU A 23 -10.75 -13.39 -7.22
CA LEU A 23 -11.46 -14.07 -6.13
C LEU A 23 -10.87 -15.45 -5.80
N LEU A 24 -10.21 -16.13 -6.75
CA LEU A 24 -9.65 -17.46 -6.56
C LEU A 24 -8.42 -17.45 -5.63
N SER A 25 -7.54 -16.45 -5.76
CA SER A 25 -6.46 -16.16 -4.78
C SER A 25 -7.01 -15.81 -3.39
N LYS A 26 -8.15 -15.13 -3.34
CA LYS A 26 -8.86 -14.79 -2.10
C LYS A 26 -9.39 -16.04 -1.39
N SER A 27 -9.88 -17.02 -2.15
CA SER A 27 -10.44 -18.27 -1.63
C SER A 27 -9.40 -19.24 -1.07
N SER A 28 -8.19 -19.29 -1.65
CA SER A 28 -7.09 -20.13 -1.15
C SER A 28 -6.52 -19.60 0.17
N GLU A 29 -6.35 -18.28 0.28
CA GLU A 29 -5.95 -17.63 1.54
C GLU A 29 -7.02 -17.72 2.64
N ILE A 30 -8.31 -17.59 2.30
CA ILE A 30 -9.41 -17.76 3.26
C ILE A 30 -9.53 -19.22 3.73
N LYS A 31 -9.32 -20.21 2.83
CA LYS A 31 -9.17 -21.62 3.21
C LYS A 31 -7.92 -21.82 4.08
N GLY A 32 -6.87 -21.03 3.90
CA GLY A 32 -5.71 -20.98 4.80
C GLY A 32 -6.07 -20.49 6.20
N LEU A 33 -6.84 -19.40 6.32
CA LEU A 33 -7.19 -18.81 7.62
C LEU A 33 -8.06 -19.73 8.50
N SER A 34 -9.05 -20.40 7.90
CA SER A 34 -9.89 -21.36 8.64
C SER A 34 -9.09 -22.58 9.09
N ARG A 35 -8.13 -23.04 8.27
CA ARG A 35 -7.21 -24.13 8.60
C ARG A 35 -6.25 -23.73 9.73
N LEU A 36 -5.65 -22.54 9.68
CA LEU A 36 -4.79 -22.01 10.75
C LEU A 36 -5.53 -21.93 12.09
N LYS A 37 -6.74 -21.35 12.09
CA LYS A 37 -7.60 -21.30 13.28
C LYS A 37 -8.00 -22.68 13.80
N LYS A 38 -8.24 -23.64 12.90
CA LYS A 38 -8.55 -25.01 13.27
C LYS A 38 -7.34 -25.65 13.96
N LYS A 39 -6.16 -25.58 13.34
CA LYS A 39 -4.90 -26.09 13.92
C LYS A 39 -4.62 -25.50 15.30
N ILE A 40 -4.72 -24.19 15.48
CA ILE A 40 -4.52 -23.53 16.78
C ILE A 40 -5.47 -24.11 17.83
N ARG A 41 -6.78 -24.20 17.51
CA ARG A 41 -7.77 -24.75 18.45
C ARG A 41 -7.53 -26.22 18.77
N ASP A 42 -7.13 -27.02 17.79
CA ASP A 42 -6.85 -28.44 17.96
C ASP A 42 -5.62 -28.64 18.87
N LEU A 43 -4.54 -27.87 18.66
CA LEU A 43 -3.35 -27.88 19.52
C LEU A 43 -3.63 -27.34 20.93
N GLU A 44 -4.43 -26.29 21.08
CA GLU A 44 -4.85 -25.77 22.40
C GLU A 44 -5.69 -26.80 23.17
N ARG A 45 -6.58 -27.54 22.48
CA ARG A 45 -7.33 -28.65 23.09
C ARG A 45 -6.43 -29.80 23.49
N LEU A 46 -5.43 -30.08 22.66
CA LEU A 46 -4.45 -31.14 22.89
C LEU A 46 -3.65 -30.87 24.19
N ILE A 47 -3.18 -29.64 24.41
CA ILE A 47 -2.55 -29.21 25.67
C ILE A 47 -3.52 -29.31 26.85
N LYS A 48 -4.75 -28.79 26.70
CA LYS A 48 -5.76 -28.81 27.77
C LYS A 48 -6.14 -30.22 28.26
N LYS A 49 -5.98 -31.23 27.41
CA LYS A 49 -6.25 -32.63 27.76
C LYS A 49 -5.23 -33.19 28.76
N GLY A 50 -4.05 -32.56 28.89
CA GLY A 50 -3.03 -32.90 29.89
C GLY A 50 -2.38 -34.28 29.72
N THR A 51 -2.64 -34.99 28.61
CA THR A 51 -2.23 -36.40 28.41
C THR A 51 -0.82 -36.53 27.83
N ILE A 52 -0.07 -35.43 27.71
CA ILE A 52 1.13 -35.34 26.88
C ILE A 52 2.37 -35.08 27.75
N PRO A 53 3.53 -35.70 27.46
CA PRO A 53 4.77 -35.43 28.18
C PRO A 53 5.21 -33.98 28.11
N ALA A 54 5.85 -33.47 29.18
CA ALA A 54 6.26 -32.06 29.29
C ALA A 54 7.14 -31.57 28.12
N ASN A 55 8.04 -32.41 27.60
CA ASN A 55 8.89 -32.05 26.45
C ASN A 55 8.05 -31.72 25.19
N VAL A 56 7.04 -32.53 24.91
CA VAL A 56 6.14 -32.34 23.75
C VAL A 56 5.19 -31.16 23.97
N GLN A 57 4.80 -30.86 25.23
CA GLN A 57 3.99 -29.68 25.52
C GLN A 57 4.71 -28.38 25.11
N VAL A 58 6.00 -28.26 25.42
CA VAL A 58 6.82 -27.10 25.06
C VAL A 58 6.91 -26.93 23.54
N GLU A 59 7.06 -28.03 22.79
CA GLU A 59 7.06 -27.99 21.32
C GLU A 59 5.73 -27.52 20.75
N VAL A 60 4.62 -28.04 21.26
CA VAL A 60 3.26 -27.64 20.83
C VAL A 60 2.98 -26.17 21.16
N GLU A 61 3.43 -25.67 22.30
CA GLU A 61 3.30 -24.25 22.66
C GLU A 61 4.07 -23.34 21.69
N ARG A 62 5.30 -23.72 21.32
CA ARG A 62 6.09 -23.01 20.30
C ARG A 62 5.38 -23.01 18.95
N GLU A 63 4.80 -24.15 18.55
CA GLU A 63 4.05 -24.24 17.31
C GLU A 63 2.78 -23.35 17.34
N ILE A 64 2.04 -23.33 18.45
CA ILE A 64 0.89 -22.42 18.63
C ILE A 64 1.31 -20.96 18.48
N GLN A 65 2.44 -20.57 19.07
CA GLN A 65 2.96 -19.21 18.93
C GLN A 65 3.28 -18.87 17.48
N SER A 66 3.96 -19.76 16.74
CA SER A 66 4.23 -19.58 15.31
C SER A 66 2.93 -19.43 14.51
N LEU A 67 1.96 -20.32 14.73
CA LEU A 67 0.68 -20.28 14.01
C LEU A 67 -0.13 -19.01 14.33
N ARG A 68 -0.04 -18.50 15.56
CA ARG A 68 -0.67 -17.22 15.96
C ARG A 68 -0.01 -16.04 15.26
N PHE A 69 1.31 -16.04 15.11
CA PHE A 69 2.03 -15.04 14.34
C PHE A 69 1.60 -15.05 12.87
N ASP A 70 1.55 -16.22 12.25
CA ASP A 70 1.09 -16.38 10.86
C ASP A 70 -0.35 -15.89 10.69
N LEU A 71 -1.22 -16.23 11.63
CA LEU A 71 -2.60 -15.77 11.64
C LEU A 71 -2.68 -14.24 11.70
N LYS A 72 -1.87 -13.59 12.54
CA LYS A 72 -1.79 -12.11 12.61
C LYS A 72 -1.35 -11.53 11.27
N ASN A 73 -0.32 -12.09 10.63
CA ASN A 73 0.16 -11.64 9.33
C ASN A 73 -0.93 -11.75 8.25
N VAL A 74 -1.65 -12.86 8.19
CA VAL A 74 -2.77 -13.04 7.25
C VAL A 74 -3.88 -12.02 7.50
N TYR A 75 -4.19 -11.71 8.76
CA TYR A 75 -5.16 -10.66 9.09
C TYR A 75 -4.71 -9.28 8.64
N GLU A 76 -3.44 -8.95 8.85
CA GLU A 76 -2.86 -7.70 8.37
C GLU A 76 -2.94 -7.62 6.85
N LEU A 77 -2.50 -8.64 6.12
CA LEU A 77 -2.59 -8.70 4.66
C LEU A 77 -4.03 -8.53 4.18
N LYS A 78 -4.99 -9.21 4.79
CA LYS A 78 -6.41 -9.05 4.46
C LYS A 78 -6.88 -7.61 4.66
N LYS A 79 -6.48 -6.97 5.77
CA LYS A 79 -6.76 -5.55 6.02
C LYS A 79 -6.12 -4.66 4.94
N LYS A 80 -4.86 -4.94 4.55
CA LYS A 80 -4.16 -4.23 3.46
C LYS A 80 -4.96 -4.34 2.16
N TYR A 81 -5.40 -5.53 1.75
CA TYR A 81 -6.17 -5.71 0.52
C TYR A 81 -7.53 -5.00 0.53
N VAL A 82 -8.23 -5.00 1.67
CA VAL A 82 -9.51 -4.29 1.80
C VAL A 82 -9.29 -2.79 1.67
N LEU A 83 -8.26 -2.25 2.32
CA LEU A 83 -7.91 -0.83 2.24
C LEU A 83 -7.42 -0.45 0.84
N GLU A 84 -6.62 -1.31 0.21
CA GLU A 84 -6.18 -1.15 -1.17
C GLU A 84 -7.36 -1.07 -2.11
N GLY A 85 -8.34 -1.99 -2.01
CA GLY A 85 -9.57 -1.96 -2.81
C GLY A 85 -10.39 -0.69 -2.58
N LYS A 86 -10.62 -0.31 -1.30
CA LYS A 86 -11.39 0.88 -0.91
C LYS A 86 -10.75 2.17 -1.41
N TYR A 87 -9.44 2.27 -1.29
CA TYR A 87 -8.69 3.47 -1.65
C TYR A 87 -8.06 3.38 -3.04
N LYS A 88 -8.28 2.31 -3.81
CA LYS A 88 -7.82 2.19 -5.21
C LYS A 88 -8.30 3.38 -6.03
N MET A 89 -9.59 3.74 -5.90
CA MET A 89 -10.22 4.90 -6.56
C MET A 89 -9.67 6.24 -6.08
N VAL A 90 -9.36 6.37 -4.79
CA VAL A 90 -8.69 7.56 -4.27
C VAL A 90 -7.22 7.63 -4.75
N ARG A 91 -6.57 6.48 -4.91
CA ARG A 91 -5.21 6.35 -5.47
C ARG A 91 -5.19 6.51 -6.99
N PHE A 92 -6.31 6.32 -7.69
CA PHE A 92 -6.49 6.79 -9.08
C PHE A 92 -6.41 8.32 -9.15
N PHE A 93 -6.91 9.06 -8.15
CA PHE A 93 -6.56 10.49 -8.01
C PHE A 93 -5.07 10.68 -7.71
N GLY A 94 -4.45 9.79 -6.92
CA GLY A 94 -2.98 9.70 -6.78
C GLY A 94 -2.26 9.59 -8.12
N ARG A 95 -2.78 8.87 -9.13
CA ARG A 95 -2.22 8.85 -10.49
C ARG A 95 -2.26 10.23 -11.14
N PHE A 96 -3.33 11.00 -10.96
CA PHE A 96 -3.42 12.39 -11.43
C PHE A 96 -2.48 13.31 -10.65
N GLU A 97 -2.33 13.11 -9.34
CA GLU A 97 -1.37 13.84 -8.51
C GLU A 97 0.07 13.52 -8.90
N LYS A 98 0.40 12.26 -9.22
CA LYS A 98 1.70 11.86 -9.76
C LYS A 98 1.97 12.58 -11.07
N LYS A 99 1.00 12.60 -11.99
CA LYS A 99 1.12 13.35 -13.24
C LYS A 99 1.27 14.85 -12.99
N LYS A 100 0.58 15.41 -11.99
CA LYS A 100 0.66 16.83 -11.63
C LYS A 100 2.02 17.18 -11.02
N ALA A 101 2.51 16.38 -10.07
CA ALA A 101 3.82 16.51 -9.47
C ALA A 101 4.92 16.40 -10.52
N TYR A 102 4.84 15.40 -11.42
CA TYR A 102 5.78 15.23 -12.53
C TYR A 102 5.80 16.43 -13.48
N ARG A 103 4.62 16.98 -13.81
CA ARG A 103 4.52 18.20 -14.64
C ARG A 103 5.16 19.41 -13.96
N ARG A 104 4.89 19.61 -12.66
CA ARG A 104 5.49 20.69 -11.87
C ARG A 104 7.01 20.55 -11.78
N LEU A 105 7.51 19.34 -11.55
CA LEU A 105 8.93 19.04 -11.54
C LEU A 105 9.58 19.38 -12.88
N LYS A 106 9.01 18.92 -14.01
CA LYS A 106 9.51 19.27 -15.35
C LYS A 106 9.50 20.78 -15.61
N GLN A 107 8.46 21.48 -15.18
CA GLN A 107 8.36 22.93 -15.33
C GLN A 107 9.44 23.64 -14.51
N ALA A 108 9.64 23.24 -13.26
CA ALA A 108 10.66 23.81 -12.38
C ALA A 108 12.07 23.55 -12.93
N GLN A 109 12.34 22.35 -13.45
CA GLN A 109 13.61 22.04 -14.11
C GLN A 109 13.85 22.89 -15.36
N LYS A 110 12.82 23.10 -16.18
CA LYS A 110 12.91 23.95 -17.38
C LYS A 110 13.17 25.41 -17.00
N GLN A 111 12.51 25.90 -15.95
CA GLN A 111 12.75 27.26 -15.43
C GLN A 111 14.16 27.39 -14.89
N LEU A 112 14.66 26.39 -14.15
CA LEU A 112 16.02 26.38 -13.63
C LEU A 112 17.07 26.41 -14.76
N ALA A 113 16.83 25.68 -15.85
CA ALA A 113 17.72 25.67 -17.02
C ALA A 113 17.72 27.01 -17.78
N GLY A 114 16.64 27.78 -17.72
CA GLY A 114 16.51 29.08 -18.37
C GLY A 114 16.83 30.29 -17.48
N ALA A 115 17.13 30.07 -16.19
CA ALA A 115 17.45 31.13 -15.25
C ALA A 115 18.92 31.55 -15.39
N TYR A 116 19.16 32.86 -15.39
CA TYR A 116 20.51 33.42 -15.49
C TYR A 116 21.00 33.96 -14.14
N ASP A 117 20.11 34.53 -13.33
CA ASP A 117 20.42 35.07 -12.01
C ASP A 117 20.64 33.95 -10.97
N GLU A 118 21.66 34.11 -10.15
CA GLU A 118 22.07 33.14 -9.13
C GLU A 118 21.08 33.08 -7.96
N ASN A 119 20.46 34.20 -7.62
CA ASN A 119 19.40 34.25 -6.59
C ASN A 119 18.12 33.54 -7.07
N GLU A 120 17.77 33.70 -8.35
CA GLU A 120 16.65 33.01 -8.97
C GLU A 120 16.91 31.50 -9.08
N LYS A 121 18.14 31.10 -9.45
CA LYS A 121 18.55 29.69 -9.48
C LYS A 121 18.39 29.01 -8.13
N LYS A 122 18.81 29.63 -7.03
CA LYS A 122 18.66 29.06 -5.67
C LYS A 122 17.19 28.82 -5.32
N LYS A 123 16.31 29.81 -5.57
CA LYS A 123 14.86 29.66 -5.36
C LYS A 123 14.26 28.54 -6.22
N LEU A 124 14.68 28.43 -7.48
CA LEU A 124 14.21 27.38 -8.38
C LEU A 124 14.72 25.99 -7.98
N GLN A 125 15.94 25.87 -7.46
CA GLN A 125 16.46 24.62 -6.89
C GLN A 125 15.61 24.14 -5.70
N GLU A 126 15.25 25.04 -4.79
CA GLU A 126 14.34 24.70 -3.67
C GLU A 126 12.97 24.21 -4.17
N ILE A 127 12.45 24.84 -5.22
CA ILE A 127 11.18 24.44 -5.86
C ILE A 127 11.32 23.06 -6.50
N VAL A 128 12.44 22.79 -7.18
CA VAL A 128 12.74 21.47 -7.78
C VAL A 128 12.78 20.41 -6.69
N HIS A 129 13.52 20.64 -5.60
CA HIS A 129 13.61 19.75 -4.45
C HIS A 129 12.24 19.43 -3.87
N ARG A 130 11.44 20.46 -3.58
CA ARG A 130 10.06 20.27 -3.09
C ARG A 130 9.22 19.42 -4.04
N CYS A 131 9.32 19.66 -5.35
CA CYS A 131 8.59 18.87 -6.35
C CYS A 131 9.07 17.41 -6.44
N GLN A 132 10.35 17.14 -6.16
CA GLN A 132 10.89 15.78 -6.08
C GLN A 132 10.34 15.04 -4.86
N VAL A 133 10.35 15.68 -3.68
CA VAL A 133 9.75 15.11 -2.46
C VAL A 133 8.25 14.85 -2.65
N ASP A 134 7.53 15.79 -3.28
CA ASP A 134 6.12 15.62 -3.61
C ASP A 134 5.89 14.41 -4.55
N LEU A 135 6.76 14.22 -5.55
CA LEU A 135 6.66 13.08 -6.45
C LEU A 135 6.91 11.76 -5.71
N LYS A 136 7.94 11.72 -4.86
CA LYS A 136 8.29 10.55 -4.05
C LYS A 136 7.17 10.20 -3.06
N TYR A 137 6.56 11.21 -2.42
CA TYR A 137 5.38 11.04 -1.57
C TYR A 137 4.23 10.31 -2.28
N VAL A 138 3.90 10.69 -3.51
CA VAL A 138 2.80 10.03 -4.24
C VAL A 138 3.16 8.58 -4.61
N ILE A 139 4.44 8.31 -4.90
CA ILE A 139 4.92 6.99 -5.32
C ILE A 139 4.99 6.02 -4.14
N GLU A 140 5.59 6.47 -3.03
CA GLU A 140 5.92 5.63 -1.87
C GLU A 140 4.83 5.61 -0.81
N PHE A 141 3.73 6.35 -1.00
CA PHE A 141 2.65 6.38 -0.03
C PHE A 141 2.17 4.94 0.32
N PRO A 142 2.18 4.55 1.60
CA PRO A 142 1.84 3.20 2.00
C PRO A 142 0.43 2.79 1.56
N ALA A 143 0.31 1.67 0.83
CA ALA A 143 -0.96 1.17 0.32
C ALA A 143 -1.98 0.81 1.41
N PHE A 144 -1.51 0.59 2.64
CA PHE A 144 -2.31 0.20 3.80
C PHE A 144 -2.77 1.37 4.67
N LYS A 145 -2.44 2.61 4.28
CA LYS A 145 -2.95 3.83 4.93
C LYS A 145 -3.93 4.54 4.00
N LYS A 146 -4.84 5.33 4.59
CA LYS A 146 -5.73 6.19 3.83
C LYS A 146 -4.89 7.26 3.13
N TYR A 147 -4.96 7.31 1.80
CA TYR A 147 -4.22 8.30 1.02
C TYR A 147 -4.61 9.73 1.41
N ILE A 148 -3.61 10.55 1.76
CA ILE A 148 -3.78 11.97 2.03
C ILE A 148 -3.29 12.74 0.80
N SER A 149 -4.22 13.36 0.10
CA SER A 149 -3.97 14.09 -1.14
C SER A 149 -3.06 15.30 -0.91
N LEU A 150 -2.13 15.52 -1.83
CA LEU A 150 -1.22 16.66 -1.78
C LEU A 150 -1.91 17.95 -2.22
N TYR A 151 -2.71 17.89 -3.28
CA TYR A 151 -3.19 19.06 -4.02
C TYR A 151 -4.69 19.36 -3.84
N LYS A 152 -5.42 18.56 -3.06
CA LYS A 152 -6.80 18.87 -2.68
C LYS A 152 -6.81 19.88 -1.52
N LEU A 153 -7.88 20.69 -1.46
CA LEU A 153 -8.13 21.62 -0.36
C LEU A 153 -7.91 20.94 0.99
N PRO A 154 -7.25 21.61 1.95
CA PRO A 154 -6.89 21.03 3.23
C PRO A 154 -8.16 20.51 3.93
N SER A 155 -8.07 19.30 4.45
CA SER A 155 -9.10 18.75 5.33
C SER A 155 -9.26 19.70 6.52
N LYS A 156 -10.49 19.96 6.98
CA LYS A 156 -10.75 20.74 8.21
C LYS A 156 -10.10 20.10 9.46
N ASN A 157 -9.68 18.84 9.37
CA ASN A 157 -9.08 18.10 10.48
C ASN A 157 -7.57 18.39 10.60
N SER A 158 -7.17 19.01 11.71
CA SER A 158 -5.77 19.34 12.04
C SER A 158 -4.85 18.11 12.09
N SER A 159 -5.33 16.98 12.63
CA SER A 159 -4.57 15.73 12.74
C SER A 159 -4.13 15.19 11.37
N THR A 160 -5.00 15.21 10.36
CA THR A 160 -4.64 14.74 9.00
C THR A 160 -3.58 15.61 8.34
N ILE A 161 -3.55 16.91 8.65
CA ILE A 161 -2.53 17.84 8.16
C ILE A 161 -1.18 17.52 8.81
N GLN A 162 -1.17 17.29 10.12
CA GLN A 162 0.04 16.91 10.85
C GLN A 162 0.62 15.58 10.34
N GLU A 163 -0.22 14.57 10.11
CA GLU A 163 0.20 13.30 9.53
C GLU A 163 0.84 13.47 8.15
N LYS A 164 0.23 14.30 7.29
CA LYS A 164 0.79 14.64 5.97
C LYS A 164 2.16 15.27 6.09
N ILE A 165 2.31 16.27 6.96
CA ILE A 165 3.59 16.96 7.18
C ILE A 165 4.64 15.98 7.70
N MET A 166 4.27 15.10 8.63
CA MET A 166 5.18 14.11 9.19
C MET A 166 5.67 13.13 8.12
N ILE A 167 4.77 12.60 7.29
CA ILE A 167 5.14 11.67 6.20
C ILE A 167 6.03 12.38 5.19
N TRP A 168 5.68 13.62 4.81
CA TRP A 168 6.47 14.41 3.87
C TRP A 168 7.89 14.66 4.37
N LYS A 169 8.05 15.05 5.66
CA LYS A 169 9.37 15.24 6.30
C LYS A 169 10.17 13.94 6.39
N ASN A 170 9.51 12.81 6.62
CA ASN A 170 10.20 11.52 6.67
C ASN A 170 10.77 11.15 5.29
N ILE A 171 10.00 11.38 4.22
CA ILE A 171 10.47 11.13 2.85
C ILE A 171 11.62 12.07 2.48
N GLU A 172 11.54 13.34 2.87
CA GLU A 172 12.65 14.29 2.66
C GLU A 172 13.93 13.81 3.35
N LYS A 173 13.83 13.31 4.58
CA LYS A 173 14.96 12.72 5.29
C LYS A 173 15.50 11.47 4.59
N GLU A 174 14.62 10.58 4.13
CA GLU A 174 15.01 9.38 3.39
C GLU A 174 15.72 9.74 2.07
N MET A 175 15.25 10.75 1.34
CA MET A 175 15.94 11.26 0.15
C MET A 175 17.34 11.79 0.48
N ALA A 176 17.47 12.57 1.54
CA ALA A 176 18.77 13.11 1.96
C ALA A 176 19.75 12.01 2.43
N LEU A 177 19.24 10.86 2.88
CA LEU A 177 20.07 9.69 3.20
C LEU A 177 20.52 8.96 1.93
N GLU A 178 19.63 8.80 0.95
CA GLU A 178 19.97 8.21 -0.35
C GLU A 178 21.05 9.03 -1.06
N GLU A 179 20.94 10.37 -1.06
CA GLU A 179 21.95 11.26 -1.65
C GLU A 179 23.32 11.22 -0.95
N LYS A 180 23.39 10.77 0.31
CA LYS A 180 24.66 10.60 1.04
C LYS A 180 25.31 9.23 0.82
N LEU A 181 24.56 8.28 0.28
CA LEU A 181 25.01 6.90 0.06
C LEU A 181 25.64 6.70 -1.33
N TYR A 182 25.53 7.72 -2.19
CA TYR A 182 26.13 7.81 -3.53
C TYR A 182 27.15 8.94 -3.58
#